data_AF-A0A7S2B279-F1
#
_entry.id   AF-A0A7S2B279-F1
#
_cell.length_a   1.000
_cell.length_b   1.000
_cell.length_c   1.000
_cell.angle_alpha   90.00
_cell.angle_beta   90.00
_cell.angle_gamma   90.00
#
_symmetry.space_group_name_H-M   'P 1'
#
loop_
_entity.id
_entity.type
_entity.pdbx_description
1 polymer ?
#
loop_
_entity_poly.entity_id
_entity_poly.type
_entity_poly.pdbx_seq_one_letter_code
_entity_poly.pdbx_strand_id
1 'polypeptide(L)'
;ARKGQQVDVVSASYSAMDLGELVAAHLSSKAFCTIDAGIDSSMLSKALQESMELGGQGRLRRPPTEIVEGLLGELGSAEVAELELGEDGAAPLSDGEGLHTLDKAMSRIAACSSPFFPGLGFE
;
A
#
# COMPACT_ATOMS: atom_id res chain seq x y z
N ALA A 1 -3.18 -9.24 13.78
CA ALA A 1 -4.41 -8.86 14.53
C ALA A 1 -4.12 -8.25 15.92
N ARG A 2 -4.23 -6.91 16.04
CA ARG A 2 -4.44 -6.25 17.34
C ARG A 2 -5.87 -6.58 17.82
N LYS A 3 -6.04 -6.92 19.11
CA LYS A 3 -7.37 -7.16 19.70
C LYS A 3 -8.25 -5.90 19.51
N GLY A 4 -9.31 -6.01 18.72
CA GLY A 4 -10.38 -5.01 18.63
C GLY A 4 -10.43 -4.13 17.38
N GLN A 5 -9.51 -4.27 16.41
CA GLN A 5 -9.62 -3.55 15.14
C GLN A 5 -10.38 -4.41 14.13
N GLN A 6 -11.60 -3.98 13.77
CA GLN A 6 -12.40 -4.64 12.75
C GLN A 6 -11.80 -4.31 11.37
N VAL A 7 -11.24 -5.31 10.70
CA VAL A 7 -10.79 -5.21 9.31
C VAL A 7 -11.81 -5.88 8.40
N ASP A 8 -11.90 -5.43 7.15
CA ASP A 8 -12.77 -6.06 6.15
C ASP A 8 -12.22 -7.42 5.73
N VAL A 9 -10.90 -7.52 5.51
CA VAL A 9 -10.24 -8.73 5.01
C VAL A 9 -8.98 -9.06 5.81
N VAL A 10 -8.78 -10.34 6.12
CA VAL A 10 -7.52 -10.88 6.65
C VAL A 10 -6.86 -11.67 5.53
N SER A 11 -5.79 -11.12 4.96
CA SER A 11 -5.15 -11.64 3.74
C SER A 11 -4.71 -13.11 3.84
N ALA A 12 -4.24 -13.54 5.01
CA ALA A 12 -3.77 -14.90 5.26
C ALA A 12 -4.89 -15.95 5.26
N SER A 13 -6.15 -15.55 5.33
CA SER A 13 -7.30 -16.45 5.42
C SER A 13 -7.85 -16.90 4.07
N TYR A 14 -7.34 -16.36 2.95
CA TYR A 14 -7.92 -16.54 1.63
C TYR A 14 -6.89 -16.96 0.59
N SER A 15 -7.35 -17.66 -0.46
CA SER A 15 -6.55 -17.87 -1.66
C SER A 15 -6.32 -16.54 -2.39
N ALA A 16 -5.37 -16.49 -3.34
CA ALA A 16 -5.12 -15.28 -4.12
C ALA A 16 -6.36 -14.79 -4.89
N MET A 17 -7.14 -15.73 -5.45
CA MET A 17 -8.34 -15.42 -6.21
C MET A 17 -9.46 -14.90 -5.30
N ASP A 18 -9.74 -15.62 -4.20
CA ASP A 18 -10.79 -15.21 -3.25
C ASP A 18 -10.46 -13.87 -2.58
N LEU A 19 -9.17 -13.63 -2.28
CA LEU A 19 -8.70 -12.36 -1.75
C LEU A 19 -9.00 -11.21 -2.72
N GLY A 20 -8.70 -11.40 -4.01
CA GLY A 20 -8.95 -10.39 -5.03
C GLY A 20 -10.43 -10.07 -5.20
N GLU A 21 -11.28 -11.10 -5.25
CA GLU A 21 -12.73 -10.95 -5.38
C GLU A 21 -13.32 -10.20 -4.18
N LEU A 22 -12.93 -10.58 -2.95
CA LEU A 22 -13.40 -9.94 -1.72
C LEU A 22 -12.98 -8.47 -1.64
N VAL A 23 -11.71 -8.17 -1.96
CA VAL A 23 -11.21 -6.78 -1.99
C VAL A 23 -12.01 -5.96 -3.01
N ALA A 24 -12.22 -6.48 -4.22
CA ALA A 24 -13.03 -5.80 -5.23
C ALA A 24 -14.49 -5.59 -4.77
N ALA A 25 -15.12 -6.58 -4.15
CA ALA A 25 -16.48 -6.44 -3.63
C ALA A 25 -16.60 -5.35 -2.55
N HIS A 26 -15.60 -5.23 -1.67
CA HIS A 26 -15.53 -4.13 -0.70
C HIS A 26 -15.32 -2.77 -1.35
N LEU A 27 -14.42 -2.68 -2.34
CA LEU A 27 -14.21 -1.46 -3.10
C LEU A 27 -15.49 -1.01 -3.85
N SER A 28 -16.23 -1.92 -4.50
CA SER A 28 -17.49 -1.60 -5.18
C SER A 28 -18.58 -1.10 -4.24
N SER A 29 -18.63 -1.60 -3.00
CA SER A 29 -19.73 -1.33 -2.08
C SER A 29 -19.46 -0.17 -1.11
N LYS A 30 -18.20 0.02 -0.70
CA LYS A 30 -17.80 1.02 0.31
C LYS A 30 -16.86 2.09 -0.22
N ALA A 31 -16.32 1.92 -1.44
CA ALA A 31 -15.22 2.72 -2.00
C ALA A 31 -13.89 2.63 -1.23
N PHE A 32 -13.78 1.76 -0.21
CA PHE A 32 -12.54 1.46 0.51
C PHE A 32 -12.55 0.04 1.06
N CYS A 33 -11.38 -0.51 1.36
CA CYS A 33 -11.22 -1.83 1.97
C CYS A 33 -10.06 -1.81 2.97
N THR A 34 -10.33 -2.19 4.22
CA THR A 34 -9.32 -2.34 5.28
C THR A 34 -8.79 -3.77 5.34
N ILE A 35 -7.47 -3.94 5.30
CA ILE A 35 -6.85 -5.28 5.15
C ILE A 35 -5.83 -5.50 6.26
N ASP A 36 -5.93 -6.63 6.98
CA ASP A 36 -4.82 -7.19 7.75
C ASP A 36 -3.90 -7.95 6.78
N ALA A 37 -2.80 -7.30 6.37
CA ALA A 37 -1.80 -7.84 5.46
C ALA A 37 -0.86 -8.88 6.11
N GLY A 38 -1.06 -9.21 7.39
CA GLY A 38 -0.20 -10.13 8.12
C GLY A 38 1.19 -9.57 8.46
N ILE A 39 1.37 -8.25 8.34
CA ILE A 39 2.63 -7.58 8.63
C ILE A 39 2.71 -7.34 10.14
N ASP A 40 3.83 -7.77 10.73
CA ASP A 40 4.06 -7.55 12.15
C ASP A 40 4.20 -6.06 12.48
N SER A 41 3.76 -5.70 13.69
CA SER A 41 3.80 -4.33 14.21
C SER A 41 5.21 -3.73 14.29
N SER A 42 6.24 -4.53 14.54
CA SER A 42 7.62 -4.06 14.55
C SER A 42 8.08 -3.70 13.13
N MET A 43 7.67 -4.48 12.14
CA MET A 43 7.97 -4.22 10.73
C MET A 43 7.25 -2.95 10.23
N LEU A 44 5.99 -2.74 10.63
CA LEU A 44 5.27 -1.49 10.33
C LEU A 44 5.92 -0.27 10.99
N SER A 45 6.43 -0.43 12.22
CA SER A 45 7.13 0.64 12.93
C SER A 45 8.46 0.97 12.25
N LYS A 46 9.16 -0.06 11.76
CA LYS A 46 10.40 0.09 10.98
C LYS A 46 10.13 0.81 9.65
N ALA A 47 9.12 0.40 8.90
CA ALA A 47 8.71 1.05 7.65
C ALA A 47 8.36 2.54 7.86
N LEU A 48 7.69 2.88 8.97
CA LEU A 48 7.40 4.26 9.32
C LEU A 48 8.68 5.05 9.64
N GLN A 49 9.62 4.47 10.36
CA GLN A 49 10.89 5.13 10.65
C GLN A 49 11.69 5.37 9.36
N GLU A 50 11.79 4.36 8.51
CA GLU A 50 12.49 4.43 7.22
C GLU A 50 11.86 5.51 6.31
N SER A 51 10.53 5.66 6.28
CA SER A 51 9.89 6.73 5.50
C SER A 51 10.22 8.14 6.02
N MET A 52 10.33 8.31 7.33
CA MET A 52 10.78 9.56 7.94
C MET A 52 12.24 9.87 7.59
N GLU A 53 13.09 8.85 7.54
CA GLU A 53 14.50 8.98 7.14
C GLU A 53 14.61 9.41 5.67
N LEU A 54 13.79 8.85 4.76
CA LEU A 54 13.68 9.32 3.38
C LEU A 54 13.24 10.78 3.28
N GLY A 55 12.33 11.22 4.14
CA GLY A 55 11.95 12.62 4.29
C GLY A 55 13.13 13.50 4.71
N GLY A 56 13.90 13.06 5.71
CA GLY A 56 15.12 13.74 6.15
C GLY A 56 16.21 13.84 5.07
N GLN A 57 16.22 12.92 4.11
CA GLN A 57 17.11 12.94 2.94
C GLN A 57 16.59 13.82 1.79
N GLY A 58 15.39 14.41 1.90
CA GLY A 58 14.78 15.22 0.85
C GLY A 58 14.29 14.42 -0.36
N ARG A 59 14.06 13.11 -0.19
CA ARG A 59 13.56 12.23 -1.26
C ARG A 59 12.04 12.25 -1.41
N LEU A 60 11.32 12.57 -0.33
CA LEU A 60 9.88 12.79 -0.39
C LEU A 60 9.57 14.08 -1.15
N ARG A 61 8.70 13.98 -2.15
CA ARG A 61 8.28 15.11 -2.99
C ARG A 61 6.76 15.15 -3.07
N ARG A 62 6.19 16.35 -3.02
CA ARG A 62 4.77 16.54 -3.27
C ARG A 62 4.46 16.19 -4.74
N PRO A 63 3.41 15.40 -5.03
CA PRO A 63 2.94 15.22 -6.40
C PRO A 63 2.55 16.56 -7.06
N PRO A 64 2.46 16.61 -8.40
CA PRO A 64 1.89 17.75 -9.11
C PRO A 64 0.56 18.21 -8.52
N THR A 65 0.31 19.53 -8.50
CA THR A 65 -0.87 20.12 -7.86
C THR A 65 -2.17 19.54 -8.43
N GLU A 66 -2.23 19.28 -9.72
CA GLU A 66 -3.38 18.70 -10.41
C GLU A 66 -3.74 17.30 -9.86
N ILE A 67 -2.72 16.52 -9.50
CA ILE A 67 -2.89 15.19 -8.90
C ILE A 67 -3.34 15.34 -7.44
N VAL A 68 -2.73 16.27 -6.69
CA VAL A 68 -3.08 16.52 -5.29
C VAL A 68 -4.53 17.00 -5.17
N GLU A 69 -4.96 17.98 -5.96
CA GLU A 69 -6.34 18.47 -5.94
C GLU A 69 -7.35 17.40 -6.36
N GLY A 70 -7.03 16.62 -7.40
CA GLY A 70 -7.92 15.57 -7.92
C GLY A 70 -8.07 14.34 -7.02
N LEU A 71 -7.02 13.97 -6.27
CA LEU A 71 -7.02 12.75 -5.44
C LEU A 71 -7.15 13.02 -3.94
N LEU A 72 -6.52 14.08 -3.44
CA LEU A 72 -6.35 14.34 -2.00
C LEU A 72 -7.09 15.59 -1.53
N GLY A 73 -7.55 16.43 -2.47
CA GLY A 73 -8.20 17.71 -2.22
C GLY A 73 -7.22 18.83 -1.83
N GLU A 74 -7.77 20.03 -1.57
CA GLU A 74 -6.98 21.25 -1.29
C GLU A 74 -6.06 21.13 -0.06
N LEU A 75 -6.44 20.27 0.90
CA LEU A 75 -5.67 20.00 2.13
C LEU A 75 -4.75 18.77 2.00
N GLY A 76 -4.62 18.20 0.81
CA GLY A 76 -3.79 17.03 0.56
C GLY A 76 -2.32 17.25 0.89
N SER A 77 -1.79 16.45 1.83
CA SER A 77 -0.40 16.53 2.33
C SER A 77 0.44 15.31 1.98
N ALA A 78 0.03 14.52 0.98
CA ALA A 78 0.83 13.35 0.58
C ALA A 78 2.14 13.79 -0.05
N GLU A 79 3.19 13.03 0.28
CA GLU A 79 4.48 13.10 -0.35
C GLU A 79 4.84 11.70 -0.86
N VAL A 80 5.55 11.64 -1.98
CA VAL A 80 5.91 10.40 -2.65
C VAL A 80 7.43 10.32 -2.78
N ALA A 81 7.97 9.12 -2.60
CA ALA A 81 9.32 8.76 -2.99
C ALA A 81 9.26 7.43 -3.75
N GLU A 82 10.05 7.33 -4.80
CA GLU A 82 10.29 6.06 -5.48
C GLU A 82 11.29 5.25 -4.66
N LEU A 83 10.95 3.99 -4.39
CA LEU A 83 11.87 3.05 -3.76
C LEU A 83 12.87 2.57 -4.82
N GLU A 84 14.15 2.57 -4.47
CA GLU A 84 15.20 2.05 -5.34
C GLU A 84 14.99 0.55 -5.58
N LEU A 85 15.36 0.09 -6.77
CA LEU A 85 15.46 -1.33 -7.09
C LEU A 85 16.92 -1.63 -7.41
N GLY A 86 17.43 -2.73 -6.87
CA GLY A 86 18.75 -3.26 -7.19
C GLY A 86 18.84 -3.66 -8.67
N GLU A 87 20.05 -3.80 -9.19
CA GLU A 87 20.31 -4.14 -10.60
C GLU A 87 19.68 -5.48 -11.03
N ASP A 88 19.42 -6.37 -10.06
CA ASP A 88 18.75 -7.66 -10.22
C ASP A 88 17.23 -7.60 -9.94
N GLY A 89 16.68 -6.42 -9.69
CA GLY A 89 15.30 -6.21 -9.26
C GLY A 89 15.06 -6.56 -7.79
N ALA A 90 16.11 -6.85 -7.00
CA ALA A 90 15.98 -7.03 -5.56
C ALA A 90 15.83 -5.68 -4.85
N ALA A 91 15.17 -5.69 -3.70
CA ALA A 91 15.08 -4.53 -2.82
C ALA A 91 16.48 -4.15 -2.28
N PRO A 92 17.05 -2.99 -2.64
CA PRO A 92 18.31 -2.54 -2.08
C PRO A 92 18.14 -2.18 -0.60
N LEU A 93 19.22 -2.29 0.16
CA LEU A 93 19.20 -1.99 1.59
C LEU A 93 19.10 -0.48 1.88
N SER A 94 19.31 0.39 0.88
CA SER A 94 19.34 1.85 1.00
C SER A 94 18.02 2.44 1.49
N ASP A 95 16.89 1.83 1.10
CA ASP A 95 15.56 2.33 1.41
C ASP A 95 14.92 1.62 2.60
N GLY A 96 15.60 0.60 3.13
CA GLY A 96 15.18 -0.12 4.31
C GLY A 96 14.25 -1.30 4.03
N GLU A 97 14.39 -2.32 4.87
CA GLU A 97 13.69 -3.60 4.73
C GLU A 97 12.19 -3.47 5.04
N GLY A 98 11.82 -2.57 5.94
CA GLY A 98 10.42 -2.37 6.33
C GLY A 98 9.59 -1.84 5.17
N LEU A 99 10.07 -0.80 4.48
CA LEU A 99 9.42 -0.23 3.30
C LEU A 99 9.28 -1.26 2.18
N HIS A 100 10.34 -2.01 1.87
CA HIS A 100 10.26 -3.03 0.83
C HIS A 100 9.35 -4.22 1.20
N THR A 101 9.27 -4.57 2.49
CA THR A 101 8.34 -5.61 2.94
C THR A 101 6.89 -5.15 2.78
N LEU A 102 6.61 -3.89 3.14
CA LEU A 102 5.29 -3.29 2.97
C LEU A 102 4.90 -3.18 1.50
N ASP A 103 5.80 -2.68 0.66
CA ASP A 103 5.60 -2.55 -0.79
C ASP A 103 5.28 -3.89 -1.46
N LYS A 104 6.04 -4.95 -1.14
CA LYS A 104 5.76 -6.31 -1.64
C LYS A 104 4.38 -6.81 -1.21
N ALA A 105 3.97 -6.55 0.02
CA ALA A 105 2.65 -6.95 0.52
C ALA A 105 1.53 -6.21 -0.22
N MET A 106 1.67 -4.90 -0.41
CA MET A 106 0.71 -4.08 -1.16
C MET A 106 0.63 -4.50 -2.63
N SER A 107 1.79 -4.68 -3.28
CA SER A 107 1.89 -5.17 -4.66
C SER A 107 1.22 -6.54 -4.86
N ARG A 108 1.41 -7.47 -3.91
CA ARG A 108 0.72 -8.77 -3.94
C ARG A 108 -0.80 -8.63 -3.85
N ILE A 109 -1.31 -7.79 -2.95
CA ILE A 109 -2.75 -7.55 -2.81
C ILE A 109 -3.32 -6.93 -4.10
N ALA A 110 -2.62 -5.96 -4.68
CA ALA A 110 -2.99 -5.35 -5.94
C ALA A 110 -3.01 -6.37 -7.09
N ALA A 111 -1.99 -7.24 -7.18
CA ALA A 111 -1.93 -8.30 -8.18
C ALA A 111 -3.09 -9.30 -8.06
N CYS A 112 -3.47 -9.68 -6.82
CA CYS A 112 -4.66 -10.51 -6.59
C CYS A 112 -5.95 -9.84 -7.05
N SER A 113 -6.06 -8.52 -6.87
CA SER A 113 -7.29 -7.75 -7.11
C SER A 113 -7.43 -7.27 -8.57
N SER A 114 -6.31 -7.15 -9.28
CA SER A 114 -6.23 -6.63 -10.66
C SER A 114 -7.23 -7.27 -11.65
N PRO A 115 -7.46 -8.60 -11.65
CA PRO A 115 -8.45 -9.22 -12.53
C PRO A 115 -9.89 -8.71 -12.36
N PHE A 116 -10.20 -8.11 -11.21
CA PHE A 116 -11.54 -7.65 -10.85
C PHE A 116 -11.71 -6.13 -11.01
N PHE A 117 -10.63 -5.37 -11.25
CA PHE A 117 -10.68 -3.92 -11.43
C PHE A 117 -11.56 -3.44 -12.60
N PRO A 118 -11.68 -4.15 -13.74
CA PRO A 118 -12.62 -3.76 -14.79
C PRO A 118 -14.09 -3.68 -14.30
N GLY A 119 -14.45 -4.43 -13.25
CA GLY A 119 -15.77 -4.38 -12.62
C GLY A 119 -15.98 -3.20 -11.68
N LEU A 120 -14.93 -2.43 -11.36
CA LEU A 120 -14.98 -1.28 -10.45
C LEU A 120 -15.25 0.05 -11.18
N GLY A 121 -15.20 0.07 -12.51
CA GLY A 121 -15.41 1.28 -13.30
C GLY A 121 -14.20 2.24 -13.33
N PHE A 122 -13.01 1.76 -12.98
CA PHE A 122 -11.76 2.47 -13.25
C PHE A 122 -11.41 2.25 -14.74
N GLU A 123 -11.76 3.21 -15.60
CA GLU A 123 -11.31 3.28 -17.01
C GLU A 123 -10.05 4.13 -17.15
#